data_AF-A0A960W7K5-F1
#
_entry.id   AF-A0A960W7K5-F1
#
_cell.length_a   1.000
_cell.length_b   1.000
_cell.length_c   1.000
_cell.angle_alpha   90.00
_cell.angle_beta   90.00
_cell.angle_gamma   90.00
#
_symmetry.space_group_name_H-M   'P 1'
#
loop_
_entity.id
_entity.type
_entity.pdbx_description
1 polymer ?
#
loop_
_entity_poly.entity_id
_entity_poly.type
_entity_poly.pdbx_seq_one_letter_code
_entity_poly.pdbx_strand_id
1 'polypeptide(L)'
;EWITINKNSLDKMVVHRIDITASTSSSSEYTFSLGSANYKNVSFADVNGDGKIDILAVLESGDVSVCLFTGDGFTGANISNSLNPKPQFLKADNSNTFAEEQNTKVFADINGDRKADLITFNGSTIYVSFSNGNGFPQYDMSKEAKGLFQLADVNADGKVDIVALGLKEVVKKTPFLFTLDGFFVESMDINEYEPVASLEILFSDKETEDLVERVSTNDGKETKINCEFNRDLAGAVKPETGSYPNLPNLSGDQLVTAVETNPGDGLPKTKETYQYNDSKVHIGNNDEMGLLGFKSTTKETSVITPEGEKKVSTQITEYNQTDPIELGKPSKVKTYNATGNLQDEVSIQYEKVTTPNGTLTHRIKSQNDTIYENGNYFSQNTISYEYDTNG
;
A
#
# COMPACT_ATOMS: atom_id res chain seq x y z
N GLU A 1 17.50 14.36 -1.75
CA GLU A 1 17.22 15.76 -2.12
C GLU A 1 16.45 16.40 -0.96
N TRP A 2 16.61 17.70 -0.71
CA TRP A 2 15.77 18.39 0.29
C TRP A 2 15.37 19.77 -0.23
N ILE A 3 14.19 20.21 0.19
CA ILE A 3 13.49 21.38 -0.36
C ILE A 3 13.43 22.46 0.72
N THR A 4 13.74 23.71 0.34
CA THR A 4 13.58 24.87 1.21
C THR A 4 12.65 25.90 0.56
N ILE A 5 11.67 26.38 1.30
CA ILE A 5 10.84 27.52 0.90
C ILE A 5 11.28 28.75 1.70
N ASN A 6 11.56 29.86 1.02
CA ASN A 6 11.92 31.10 1.70
C ASN A 6 10.68 31.72 2.37
N LYS A 7 10.69 31.75 3.71
CA LYS A 7 9.58 32.28 4.52
C LYS A 7 9.29 33.77 4.26
N ASN A 8 10.23 34.51 3.68
CA ASN A 8 10.09 35.93 3.37
C ASN A 8 9.55 36.20 1.95
N SER A 9 9.49 35.18 1.08
CA SER A 9 8.95 35.27 -0.27
C SER A 9 8.51 33.86 -0.73
N LEU A 10 7.22 33.54 -0.50
CA LEU A 10 6.62 32.25 -0.87
C LEU A 10 6.45 32.07 -2.39
N ASP A 11 6.96 33.01 -3.20
CA ASP A 11 6.95 32.99 -4.67
C ASP A 11 8.07 32.13 -5.27
N LYS A 12 9.02 31.67 -4.45
CA LYS A 12 10.20 30.90 -4.89
C LYS A 12 10.46 29.68 -4.01
N MET A 13 10.68 28.55 -4.66
CA MET A 13 11.16 27.33 -4.02
C MET A 13 12.58 27.01 -4.46
N VAL A 14 13.44 26.64 -3.52
CA VAL A 14 14.81 26.21 -3.80
C VAL A 14 14.93 24.72 -3.51
N VAL A 15 15.29 23.95 -4.54
CA VAL A 15 15.59 22.51 -4.41
C VAL A 15 17.10 22.33 -4.36
N HIS A 16 17.57 21.64 -3.32
CA HIS A 16 18.97 21.26 -3.17
C HIS A 16 19.14 19.79 -3.55
N ARG A 17 19.88 19.55 -4.64
CA ARG A 17 20.33 18.21 -5.02
C ARG A 17 21.75 17.99 -4.52
N ILE A 18 21.96 16.89 -3.80
CA ILE A 18 23.28 16.44 -3.37
C ILE A 18 23.52 15.08 -4.01
N ASP A 19 24.50 15.01 -4.90
CA ASP A 19 24.96 13.74 -5.49
C ASP A 19 25.95 13.08 -4.53
N ILE A 20 25.53 12.00 -3.87
CA ILE A 20 26.34 11.28 -2.86
C ILE A 20 27.16 10.15 -3.50
N THR A 21 26.94 9.86 -4.79
CA THR A 21 27.58 8.75 -5.52
C THR A 21 28.98 9.07 -6.06
N ALA A 22 29.41 10.33 -6.03
CA ALA A 22 30.75 10.74 -6.44
C ALA A 22 31.68 10.89 -5.22
N SER A 23 32.97 10.58 -5.40
CA SER A 23 34.06 10.85 -4.43
C SER A 23 34.22 12.33 -4.04
N THR A 24 33.40 13.21 -4.61
CA THR A 24 33.27 14.64 -4.32
C THR A 24 31.78 14.98 -4.27
N SER A 25 31.29 15.49 -3.14
CA SER A 25 29.90 15.97 -3.04
C SER A 25 29.73 17.25 -3.85
N SER A 26 28.90 17.22 -4.90
CA SER A 26 28.43 18.42 -5.61
C SER A 26 27.00 18.75 -5.17
N SER A 27 26.74 20.03 -4.90
CA SER A 27 25.40 20.54 -4.64
C SER A 27 24.93 21.44 -5.77
N SER A 28 23.76 21.18 -6.31
CA SER A 28 23.10 22.05 -7.30
C SER A 28 21.85 22.66 -6.67
N GLU A 29 21.65 23.97 -6.89
CA GLU A 29 20.48 24.70 -6.46
C GLU A 29 19.60 25.02 -7.66
N TYR A 30 18.33 24.63 -7.58
CA TYR A 30 17.32 24.97 -8.59
C TYR A 30 16.26 25.85 -7.95
N THR A 31 16.03 27.03 -8.53
CA THR A 31 14.97 27.93 -8.08
C THR A 31 13.79 27.87 -9.04
N PHE A 32 12.62 27.52 -8.52
CA PHE A 32 11.37 27.51 -9.29
C PHE A 32 10.46 28.63 -8.81
N SER A 33 9.92 29.41 -9.74
CA SER A 33 8.94 30.46 -9.47
C SER A 33 7.55 29.82 -9.38
N LEU A 34 6.86 29.99 -8.25
CA LEU A 34 5.50 29.45 -8.04
C LEU A 34 4.41 30.36 -8.65
N GLY A 35 4.80 31.56 -9.10
CA GLY A 35 3.91 32.60 -9.60
C GLY A 35 3.69 33.69 -8.55
N SER A 36 3.23 34.87 -8.98
CA SER A 36 2.92 35.97 -8.06
C SER A 36 1.57 35.74 -7.39
N ALA A 37 1.55 34.91 -6.35
CA ALA A 37 0.40 34.79 -5.47
C ALA A 37 0.83 34.90 -4.00
N ASN A 38 -0.01 35.50 -3.17
CA ASN A 38 0.17 35.47 -1.73
C ASN A 38 -0.31 34.10 -1.22
N TYR A 39 0.64 33.24 -0.86
CA TYR A 39 0.34 31.92 -0.34
C TYR A 39 0.14 31.99 1.18
N LYS A 40 -0.95 31.41 1.67
CA LYS A 40 -1.25 31.24 3.09
C LYS A 40 -0.58 29.99 3.66
N ASN A 41 -0.51 28.92 2.87
CA ASN A 41 0.08 27.64 3.23
C ASN A 41 0.63 26.94 1.98
N VAL A 42 1.70 26.16 2.13
CA VAL A 42 2.28 25.32 1.08
C VAL A 42 2.48 23.91 1.63
N SER A 43 2.08 22.92 0.85
CA SER A 43 2.20 21.50 1.14
C SER A 43 2.72 20.74 -0.08
N PHE A 44 3.01 19.46 0.13
CA PHE A 44 3.67 18.58 -0.82
C PHE A 44 2.94 17.25 -0.84
N ALA A 45 2.50 16.82 -2.02
CA ALA A 45 1.85 15.54 -2.23
C ALA A 45 1.91 15.15 -3.71
N ASP A 46 1.77 13.86 -4.03
CA ASP A 46 1.66 13.38 -5.41
C ASP A 46 0.19 13.51 -5.86
N VAL A 47 -0.14 14.59 -6.58
CA VAL A 47 -1.52 14.92 -6.93
C VAL A 47 -1.95 14.20 -8.20
N ASN A 48 -1.00 13.74 -9.01
CA ASN A 48 -1.27 13.11 -10.30
C ASN A 48 -1.00 11.59 -10.33
N GLY A 49 -0.41 11.03 -9.27
CA GLY A 49 -0.11 9.61 -9.12
C GLY A 49 1.11 9.16 -9.93
N ASP A 50 2.01 10.06 -10.32
CA ASP A 50 3.19 9.74 -11.12
C ASP A 50 4.41 9.31 -10.29
N GLY A 51 4.25 9.24 -8.97
CA GLY A 51 5.27 8.89 -8.00
C GLY A 51 6.21 10.04 -7.64
N LYS A 52 5.95 11.26 -8.13
CA LYS A 52 6.73 12.45 -7.80
C LYS A 52 5.93 13.39 -6.92
N ILE A 53 6.66 14.17 -6.13
CA ILE A 53 6.05 15.11 -5.19
C ILE A 53 5.76 16.43 -5.91
N ASP A 54 4.47 16.78 -5.97
CA ASP A 54 3.98 18.05 -6.49
C ASP A 54 3.89 19.12 -5.40
N ILE A 55 3.65 20.36 -5.81
CA ILE A 55 3.43 21.48 -4.90
C ILE A 55 1.95 21.83 -4.88
N LEU A 56 1.45 21.97 -3.65
CA LEU A 56 0.11 22.46 -3.39
C LEU A 56 0.20 23.70 -2.53
N ALA A 57 -0.51 24.75 -2.91
CA ALA A 57 -0.50 25.98 -2.14
C ALA A 57 -1.90 26.54 -2.03
N VAL A 58 -2.19 27.14 -0.88
CA VAL A 58 -3.50 27.73 -0.61
C VAL A 58 -3.31 29.23 -0.65
N LEU A 59 -4.06 29.89 -1.51
CA LEU A 59 -3.96 31.32 -1.70
C LEU A 59 -4.65 32.07 -0.56
N GLU A 60 -4.31 33.34 -0.37
CA GLU A 60 -5.06 34.23 0.55
C GLU A 60 -6.57 34.30 0.22
N SER A 61 -6.95 34.09 -1.04
CA SER A 61 -8.36 33.98 -1.46
C SER A 61 -9.06 32.72 -0.93
N GLY A 62 -8.31 31.73 -0.43
CA GLY A 62 -8.79 30.40 -0.07
C GLY A 62 -8.86 29.43 -1.25
N ASP A 63 -8.43 29.83 -2.45
CA ASP A 63 -8.30 28.93 -3.60
C ASP A 63 -7.06 28.03 -3.46
N VAL A 64 -7.06 26.88 -4.14
CA VAL A 64 -5.94 25.92 -4.12
C VAL A 64 -5.20 25.98 -5.44
N SER A 65 -3.89 26.18 -5.38
CA SER A 65 -2.95 26.16 -6.48
C SER A 65 -2.23 24.81 -6.49
N VAL A 66 -2.15 24.17 -7.66
CA VAL A 66 -1.38 22.94 -7.88
C VAL A 66 -0.32 23.21 -8.95
N CYS A 67 0.93 22.87 -8.65
CA CYS A 67 2.04 22.89 -9.59
C CYS A 67 2.65 21.50 -9.64
N LEU A 68 2.58 20.83 -10.80
CA LEU A 68 3.03 19.45 -10.97
C LEU A 68 4.52 19.39 -11.23
N PHE A 69 5.23 18.41 -10.69
CA PHE A 69 6.65 18.22 -10.94
C PHE A 69 6.89 17.38 -12.20
N THR A 70 7.56 17.97 -13.21
CA THR A 70 7.83 17.32 -14.50
C THR A 70 9.10 16.46 -14.49
N GLY A 71 9.93 16.55 -13.45
CA GLY A 71 11.25 15.91 -13.37
C GLY A 71 12.42 16.90 -13.55
N ASP A 72 12.17 18.01 -14.22
CA ASP A 72 13.12 19.10 -14.48
C ASP A 72 12.59 20.48 -14.02
N GLY A 73 11.36 20.54 -13.54
CA GLY A 73 10.76 21.72 -12.92
C GLY A 73 9.29 21.55 -12.60
N PHE A 74 8.59 22.66 -12.37
CA PHE A 74 7.17 22.67 -12.05
C PHE A 74 6.34 23.25 -13.18
N THR A 75 5.14 22.74 -13.38
CA THR A 75 4.14 23.38 -14.24
C THR A 75 3.76 24.75 -13.70
N GLY A 76 3.11 25.56 -14.55
CA GLY A 76 2.39 26.73 -14.05
C GLY A 76 1.31 26.34 -13.03
N ALA A 77 0.98 27.29 -12.17
CA ALA A 77 -0.05 27.13 -11.15
C ALA A 77 -1.44 26.91 -11.76
N ASN A 78 -2.02 25.73 -11.53
CA ASN A 78 -3.42 25.43 -11.80
C ASN A 78 -4.26 25.80 -10.57
N ILE A 79 -5.18 26.76 -10.73
CA ILE A 79 -5.99 27.27 -9.62
C ILE A 79 -7.37 26.60 -9.59
N SER A 80 -7.60 25.81 -8.55
CA SER A 80 -8.90 25.27 -8.18
C SER A 80 -9.69 26.30 -7.38
N ASN A 81 -10.64 26.97 -8.04
CA ASN A 81 -11.42 28.08 -7.49
C ASN A 81 -12.92 27.77 -7.32
N SER A 82 -13.34 26.53 -7.58
CA SER A 82 -14.73 26.08 -7.51
C SER A 82 -15.15 25.57 -6.14
N LEU A 83 -14.21 25.28 -5.24
CA LEU A 83 -14.50 24.75 -3.90
C LEU A 83 -15.26 25.76 -3.03
N ASN A 84 -16.39 25.32 -2.47
CA ASN A 84 -17.25 26.09 -1.57
C ASN A 84 -17.86 25.17 -0.50
N PRO A 85 -17.63 25.39 0.81
CA PRO A 85 -16.86 26.49 1.41
C PRO A 85 -15.41 26.53 0.92
N LYS A 86 -14.80 27.72 0.87
CA LYS A 86 -13.38 27.83 0.52
C LYS A 86 -12.54 27.03 1.53
N PRO A 87 -11.58 26.21 1.09
CA PRO A 87 -10.65 25.50 1.96
C PRO A 87 -10.14 26.37 3.10
N GLN A 88 -10.49 26.01 4.33
CA GLN A 88 -9.93 26.64 5.52
C GLN A 88 -8.97 25.68 6.20
N PHE A 89 -7.69 26.00 6.14
CA PHE A 89 -6.72 25.49 7.09
C PHE A 89 -6.88 26.32 8.34
N LEU A 90 -7.32 25.66 9.42
CA LEU A 90 -7.76 26.23 10.70
C LEU A 90 -7.11 27.60 10.94
N LYS A 91 -7.93 28.65 10.88
CA LYS A 91 -7.60 29.88 11.60
C LYS A 91 -7.68 29.49 13.08
N ALA A 92 -6.69 29.88 13.89
CA ALA A 92 -6.72 29.71 15.34
C ALA A 92 -8.16 29.91 15.84
N ASP A 93 -8.74 28.84 16.37
CA ASP A 93 -10.06 28.90 16.98
C ASP A 93 -10.03 30.06 17.99
N ASN A 94 -10.95 31.00 17.85
CA ASN A 94 -11.09 32.11 18.80
C ASN A 94 -11.73 31.63 20.12
N SER A 95 -12.17 30.36 20.17
CA SER A 95 -12.38 29.59 21.38
C SER A 95 -11.05 28.92 21.77
N ASN A 96 -10.46 29.38 22.87
CA ASN A 96 -9.14 28.99 23.40
C ASN A 96 -9.05 27.51 23.87
N THR A 97 -9.83 26.60 23.32
CA THR A 97 -9.95 25.24 23.85
C THR A 97 -8.95 24.27 23.21
N PHE A 98 -8.60 24.46 21.93
CA PHE A 98 -7.66 23.59 21.18
C PHE A 98 -6.78 24.36 20.17
N ALA A 99 -6.56 25.66 20.38
CA ALA A 99 -5.93 26.57 19.42
C ALA A 99 -4.46 26.26 19.04
N GLU A 100 -3.81 25.31 19.72
CA GLU A 100 -2.39 24.97 19.50
C GLU A 100 -2.17 23.67 18.72
N GLU A 101 -3.20 22.83 18.51
CA GLU A 101 -3.08 21.60 17.74
C GLU A 101 -3.50 21.87 16.29
N GLN A 102 -2.58 22.46 15.53
CA GLN A 102 -2.75 22.62 14.09
C GLN A 102 -2.72 21.25 13.42
N ASN A 103 -3.88 20.71 13.04
CA ASN A 103 -3.94 19.53 12.19
C ASN A 103 -3.45 19.92 10.79
N THR A 104 -2.15 19.80 10.57
CA THR A 104 -1.43 20.21 9.35
C THR A 104 -1.52 19.21 8.20
N LYS A 105 -2.35 18.16 8.31
CA LYS A 105 -2.43 17.10 7.30
C LYS A 105 -3.63 17.34 6.39
N VAL A 106 -3.34 17.90 5.22
CA VAL A 106 -4.30 18.43 4.24
C VAL A 106 -4.50 17.50 3.05
N PHE A 107 -3.56 16.58 2.83
CA PHE A 107 -3.53 15.77 1.63
C PHE A 107 -3.27 14.31 1.97
N ALA A 108 -4.06 13.42 1.38
CA ALA A 108 -3.90 11.98 1.46
C ALA A 108 -4.75 11.31 0.38
N ASP A 109 -4.37 10.11 -0.05
CA ASP A 109 -5.20 9.29 -0.94
C ASP A 109 -6.34 8.67 -0.12
N ILE A 110 -7.54 9.25 -0.22
CA ILE A 110 -8.72 8.82 0.54
C ILE A 110 -9.54 7.81 -0.26
N ASN A 111 -9.59 7.97 -1.59
CA ASN A 111 -10.37 7.07 -2.45
C ASN A 111 -9.57 5.83 -2.90
N GLY A 112 -8.25 5.81 -2.77
CA GLY A 112 -7.38 4.71 -3.16
C GLY A 112 -6.95 4.75 -4.63
N ASP A 113 -7.12 5.87 -5.33
CA ASP A 113 -6.78 6.01 -6.74
C ASP A 113 -5.29 6.35 -6.99
N ARG A 114 -4.49 6.34 -5.91
CA ARG A 114 -3.06 6.69 -5.84
C ARG A 114 -2.76 8.16 -6.10
N LYS A 115 -3.75 9.04 -6.06
CA LYS A 115 -3.56 10.49 -6.09
C LYS A 115 -3.89 11.07 -4.73
N ALA A 116 -3.14 12.09 -4.35
CA ALA A 116 -3.41 12.80 -3.11
C ALA A 116 -4.67 13.66 -3.22
N ASP A 117 -5.69 13.31 -2.45
CA ASP A 117 -6.92 14.06 -2.31
C ASP A 117 -6.78 15.22 -1.33
N LEU A 118 -7.61 16.25 -1.47
CA LEU A 118 -7.62 17.43 -0.62
C LEU A 118 -8.64 17.27 0.52
N ILE A 119 -8.15 17.37 1.75
CA ILE A 119 -8.92 17.29 2.98
C ILE A 119 -8.90 18.65 3.65
N THR A 120 -10.11 19.20 3.86
CA THR A 120 -10.28 20.54 4.42
C THR A 120 -11.32 20.51 5.53
N PHE A 121 -11.30 21.55 6.35
CA PHE A 121 -12.17 21.64 7.50
C PHE A 121 -12.89 22.97 7.54
N ASN A 122 -14.18 22.95 7.84
CA ASN A 122 -14.96 24.16 8.12
C ASN A 122 -15.94 23.90 9.27
N GLY A 123 -15.74 24.59 10.39
CA GLY A 123 -16.60 24.47 11.57
C GLY A 123 -16.40 23.15 12.30
N SER A 124 -17.31 22.19 12.11
CA SER A 124 -17.21 20.82 12.63
C SER A 124 -17.31 19.80 11.49
N THR A 125 -17.04 20.22 10.26
CA THR A 125 -17.23 19.39 9.06
C THR A 125 -15.92 19.27 8.30
N ILE A 126 -15.52 18.02 8.06
CA ILE A 126 -14.47 17.66 7.13
C ILE A 126 -15.08 17.58 5.74
N TYR A 127 -14.39 18.15 4.76
CA TYR A 127 -14.71 18.03 3.35
C TYR A 127 -13.52 17.40 2.63
N VAL A 128 -13.79 16.42 1.76
CA VAL A 128 -12.76 15.81 0.91
C VAL A 128 -13.10 16.11 -0.55
N SER A 129 -12.09 16.48 -1.32
CA SER A 129 -12.14 16.70 -2.75
C SER A 129 -11.14 15.77 -3.42
N PHE A 130 -11.62 14.92 -4.31
CA PHE A 130 -10.79 13.98 -5.03
C PHE A 130 -9.95 14.68 -6.08
N SER A 131 -8.69 14.26 -6.21
CA SER A 131 -7.82 14.80 -7.23
C SER A 131 -8.22 14.30 -8.62
N ASN A 132 -8.26 15.20 -9.59
CA ASN A 132 -8.36 14.83 -11.02
C ASN A 132 -6.99 14.78 -11.73
N GLY A 133 -5.89 14.86 -10.97
CA GLY A 133 -4.52 14.92 -11.47
C GLY A 133 -4.00 16.32 -11.80
N ASN A 134 -4.86 17.34 -11.86
CA ASN A 134 -4.47 18.73 -12.08
C ASN A 134 -5.00 19.69 -11.01
N GLY A 135 -5.90 19.22 -10.14
CA GLY A 135 -6.53 20.01 -9.10
C GLY A 135 -7.81 19.37 -8.55
N PHE A 136 -8.62 20.21 -7.91
CA PHE A 136 -9.72 19.81 -7.03
C PHE A 136 -11.02 20.49 -7.48
N PRO A 137 -11.84 19.84 -8.32
CA PRO A 137 -12.95 20.49 -9.00
C PRO A 137 -14.18 20.72 -8.09
N GLN A 138 -14.41 19.87 -7.09
CA GLN A 138 -15.58 19.92 -6.21
C GLN A 138 -15.31 19.17 -4.91
N TYR A 139 -16.15 19.33 -3.90
CA TYR A 139 -16.17 18.39 -2.77
C TYR A 139 -16.99 17.16 -3.15
N ASP A 140 -16.34 16.00 -3.13
CA ASP A 140 -16.97 14.72 -3.44
C ASP A 140 -17.65 14.13 -2.20
N MET A 141 -17.21 14.55 -1.00
CA MET A 141 -17.74 14.06 0.26
C MET A 141 -17.57 15.07 1.41
N SER A 142 -18.40 14.93 2.44
CA SER A 142 -18.28 15.68 3.69
C SER A 142 -18.80 14.87 4.89
N LYS A 143 -18.21 15.07 6.07
CA LYS A 143 -18.59 14.37 7.30
C LYS A 143 -18.38 15.27 8.52
N GLU A 144 -19.31 15.22 9.47
CA GLU A 144 -19.17 15.94 10.74
C GLU A 144 -18.11 15.25 11.61
N ALA A 145 -17.12 16.01 12.10
CA ALA A 145 -16.08 15.56 13.02
C ALA A 145 -15.96 16.56 14.18
N LYS A 146 -16.24 16.11 15.40
CA LYS A 146 -16.33 16.96 16.60
C LYS A 146 -15.03 16.94 17.43
N GLY A 147 -13.93 17.46 16.90
CA GLY A 147 -12.71 17.63 17.69
C GLY A 147 -11.43 17.42 16.90
N LEU A 148 -10.51 16.63 17.48
CA LEU A 148 -9.21 16.31 16.88
C LEU A 148 -9.37 15.19 15.84
N PHE A 149 -8.57 15.22 14.78
CA PHE A 149 -8.52 14.14 13.80
C PHE A 149 -7.09 13.88 13.35
N GLN A 150 -6.79 12.62 13.09
CA GLN A 150 -5.52 12.15 12.56
C GLN A 150 -5.79 11.42 11.24
N LEU A 151 -4.94 11.67 10.26
CA LEU A 151 -4.91 10.89 9.03
C LEU A 151 -3.91 9.75 9.19
N ALA A 152 -4.40 8.51 9.06
CA ALA A 152 -3.57 7.32 9.08
C ALA A 152 -4.33 6.19 8.39
N ASP A 153 -3.64 5.41 7.58
CA ASP A 153 -4.13 4.10 7.12
C ASP A 153 -4.09 3.13 8.32
N VAL A 154 -5.15 3.14 9.14
CA VAL A 154 -5.24 2.34 10.37
C VAL A 154 -5.68 0.92 10.10
N ASN A 155 -6.39 0.72 9.00
CA ASN A 155 -6.75 -0.62 8.56
C ASN A 155 -5.64 -1.23 7.69
N ALA A 156 -4.66 -0.48 7.19
CA ALA A 156 -3.62 -0.90 6.24
C ALA A 156 -4.19 -1.29 4.86
N ASP A 157 -5.25 -0.68 4.36
CA ASP A 157 -5.85 -1.01 3.06
C ASP A 157 -5.22 -0.26 1.87
N GLY A 158 -4.25 0.62 2.15
CA GLY A 158 -3.60 1.47 1.16
C GLY A 158 -4.31 2.81 0.96
N LYS A 159 -5.49 3.00 1.55
CA LYS A 159 -6.20 4.27 1.65
C LYS A 159 -5.94 4.87 3.02
N VAL A 160 -6.00 6.20 3.11
CA VAL A 160 -5.83 6.87 4.39
C VAL A 160 -7.18 7.00 5.09
N ASP A 161 -7.28 6.45 6.31
CA ASP A 161 -8.46 6.66 7.15
C ASP A 161 -8.41 8.02 7.85
N ILE A 162 -9.59 8.52 8.24
CA ILE A 162 -9.73 9.67 9.13
C ILE A 162 -10.13 9.17 10.52
N VAL A 163 -9.20 9.26 11.45
CA VAL A 163 -9.42 8.92 12.86
C VAL A 163 -9.84 10.17 13.60
N ALA A 164 -11.12 10.28 13.98
CA ALA A 164 -11.66 11.44 14.67
C ALA A 164 -11.94 11.15 16.16
N LEU A 165 -11.53 12.07 17.03
CA LEU A 165 -11.85 12.09 18.46
C LEU A 165 -12.97 13.11 18.70
N GLY A 166 -14.17 12.59 18.95
CA GLY A 166 -15.34 13.35 19.35
C GLY A 166 -15.36 13.58 20.87
N LEU A 167 -15.28 14.83 21.34
CA LEU A 167 -15.60 15.14 22.75
C LEU A 167 -17.10 15.37 22.90
N LYS A 168 -17.78 14.59 23.74
CA LYS A 168 -19.14 14.94 24.20
C LYS A 168 -19.03 16.06 25.23
N GLU A 169 -19.99 16.97 25.20
CA GLU A 169 -20.04 18.21 25.99
C GLU A 169 -19.55 18.01 27.44
N VAL A 170 -18.54 18.81 27.85
CA VAL A 170 -17.86 18.67 29.15
C VAL A 170 -18.81 19.06 30.29
N VAL A 171 -19.40 18.08 30.97
CA VAL A 171 -19.96 18.30 32.32
C VAL A 171 -18.87 18.01 33.35
N LYS A 172 -18.03 19.02 33.60
CA LYS A 172 -16.96 19.15 34.62
C LYS A 172 -15.59 18.51 34.31
N LYS A 173 -14.55 19.29 34.66
CA LYS A 173 -13.11 18.95 34.60
C LYS A 173 -12.76 17.77 35.52
N THR A 174 -12.51 16.60 34.95
CA THR A 174 -11.85 15.45 35.62
C THR A 174 -10.97 14.69 34.61
N PRO A 175 -9.92 13.97 35.06
CA PRO A 175 -8.97 13.30 34.17
C PRO A 175 -9.62 12.25 33.26
N PHE A 176 -9.10 12.13 32.04
CA PHE A 176 -9.65 11.40 30.89
C PHE A 176 -9.28 9.91 30.88
N LEU A 177 -10.19 9.05 30.42
CA LEU A 177 -9.95 7.62 30.18
C LEU A 177 -10.60 7.19 28.86
N PHE A 178 -9.88 6.46 28.01
CA PHE A 178 -10.36 5.91 26.74
C PHE A 178 -10.78 4.44 26.92
N THR A 179 -11.88 4.02 26.28
CA THR A 179 -12.23 2.60 26.12
C THR A 179 -12.35 2.29 24.62
N LEU A 180 -11.63 1.28 24.15
CA LEU A 180 -11.66 0.79 22.77
C LEU A 180 -12.06 -0.68 22.77
N ASP A 181 -13.02 -1.07 21.92
CA ASP A 181 -13.20 -2.48 21.58
C ASP A 181 -11.99 -2.92 20.75
N GLY A 182 -11.14 -3.77 21.34
CA GLY A 182 -9.94 -4.33 20.71
C GLY A 182 -8.60 -3.90 21.29
N PHE A 183 -8.56 -2.95 22.24
CA PHE A 183 -7.36 -2.60 23.00
C PHE A 183 -7.57 -2.95 24.47
N PHE A 184 -7.00 -4.06 24.93
CA PHE A 184 -7.08 -4.46 26.34
C PHE A 184 -6.23 -3.51 27.20
N VAL A 185 -6.87 -2.59 27.91
CA VAL A 185 -6.31 -2.05 29.15
C VAL A 185 -6.66 -3.07 30.23
N GLU A 186 -5.65 -3.64 30.90
CA GLU A 186 -5.88 -4.52 32.05
C GLU A 186 -6.81 -3.83 33.06
N SER A 187 -7.89 -4.55 33.37
CA SER A 187 -9.03 -4.23 34.24
C SER A 187 -8.88 -2.99 35.14
N MET A 188 -9.69 -1.96 34.86
CA MET A 188 -10.12 -0.98 35.86
C MET A 188 -11.66 -1.07 35.99
N ASP A 189 -12.15 -1.15 37.22
CA ASP A 189 -13.55 -1.37 37.57
C ASP A 189 -14.45 -0.22 37.03
N ILE A 190 -15.39 -0.53 36.12
CA ILE A 190 -16.07 0.45 35.22
C ILE A 190 -17.51 0.82 35.62
N ASN A 191 -17.94 0.51 36.84
CA ASN A 191 -19.36 0.64 37.20
C ASN A 191 -19.86 2.07 37.56
N GLU A 192 -19.06 3.13 37.38
CA GLU A 192 -19.40 4.50 37.82
C GLU A 192 -19.16 5.63 36.79
N TYR A 193 -18.78 5.35 35.53
CA TYR A 193 -18.36 6.39 34.59
C TYR A 193 -19.11 6.37 33.25
N GLU A 194 -19.61 7.54 32.82
CA GLU A 194 -20.18 7.77 31.48
C GLU A 194 -19.06 8.16 30.49
N PRO A 195 -18.98 7.58 29.28
CA PRO A 195 -17.94 7.91 28.31
C PRO A 195 -18.12 9.32 27.75
N VAL A 196 -17.14 10.20 28.02
CA VAL A 196 -17.12 11.62 27.60
C VAL A 196 -16.46 11.85 26.23
N ALA A 197 -15.94 10.81 25.58
CA ALA A 197 -15.34 10.88 24.26
C ALA A 197 -15.70 9.66 23.41
N SER A 198 -15.82 9.83 22.09
CA SER A 198 -16.00 8.76 21.11
C SER A 198 -14.88 8.82 20.07
N LEU A 199 -14.17 7.71 19.86
CA LEU A 199 -13.31 7.53 18.70
C LEU A 199 -14.18 7.05 17.54
N GLU A 200 -14.25 7.81 16.46
CA GLU A 200 -14.90 7.40 15.21
C GLU A 200 -13.80 7.23 14.16
N ILE A 201 -13.63 6.01 13.65
CA ILE A 201 -12.83 5.77 12.46
C ILE A 201 -13.78 5.95 11.28
N LEU A 202 -13.52 6.99 10.50
CA LEU A 202 -14.27 7.30 9.30
C LEU A 202 -13.47 6.80 8.10
N PHE A 203 -14.18 6.27 7.11
CA PHE A 203 -13.63 5.87 5.82
C PHE A 203 -12.75 4.61 5.85
N SER A 204 -13.03 3.69 6.79
CA SER A 204 -12.35 2.39 6.91
C SER A 204 -13.06 1.24 6.20
N ASP A 205 -13.96 1.55 5.26
CA ASP A 205 -14.62 0.51 4.47
C ASP A 205 -13.55 -0.19 3.63
N LYS A 206 -13.45 -1.51 3.83
CA LYS A 206 -12.48 -2.35 3.16
C LYS A 206 -12.82 -2.44 1.67
N GLU A 207 -12.31 -1.53 0.87
CA GLU A 207 -12.63 -1.41 -0.55
C GLU A 207 -11.40 -1.76 -1.42
N THR A 208 -11.54 -2.80 -2.25
CA THR A 208 -10.57 -3.22 -3.27
C THR A 208 -10.71 -2.36 -4.53
N GLU A 209 -10.35 -1.08 -4.49
CA GLU A 209 -10.48 -0.23 -5.68
C GLU A 209 -9.40 -0.53 -6.73
N ASP A 210 -9.82 -0.51 -8.01
CA ASP A 210 -9.00 -0.75 -9.22
C ASP A 210 -8.39 -2.16 -9.42
N LEU A 211 -8.84 -3.17 -8.64
CA LEU A 211 -8.53 -4.57 -8.93
C LEU A 211 -9.44 -5.18 -9.99
N VAL A 212 -8.87 -5.99 -10.88
CA VAL A 212 -9.64 -6.81 -11.82
C VAL A 212 -10.23 -8.01 -11.06
N GLU A 213 -11.50 -7.92 -10.67
CA GLU A 213 -12.20 -9.03 -9.99
C GLU A 213 -12.94 -9.97 -10.96
N ARG A 214 -13.17 -9.50 -12.20
CA ARG A 214 -13.93 -10.26 -13.19
C ARG A 214 -13.52 -9.92 -14.61
N VAL A 215 -13.24 -10.95 -15.39
CA VAL A 215 -13.07 -10.86 -16.85
C VAL A 215 -14.13 -11.76 -17.48
N SER A 216 -14.95 -11.22 -18.37
CA SER A 216 -16.00 -12.00 -19.04
C SER A 216 -16.12 -11.63 -20.52
N THR A 217 -16.55 -12.60 -21.32
CA THR A 217 -16.84 -12.42 -22.74
C THR A 217 -18.34 -12.60 -23.01
N ASN A 218 -18.83 -12.05 -24.12
CA ASN A 218 -20.25 -12.09 -24.48
C ASN A 218 -20.78 -13.51 -24.80
N ASP A 219 -19.89 -14.47 -25.05
CA ASP A 219 -20.20 -15.89 -25.24
C ASP A 219 -20.24 -16.68 -23.92
N GLY A 220 -20.22 -15.99 -22.77
CA GLY A 220 -20.46 -16.60 -21.46
C GLY A 220 -19.23 -17.22 -20.78
N LYS A 221 -18.03 -17.02 -21.33
CA LYS A 221 -16.79 -17.34 -20.60
C LYS A 221 -16.54 -16.29 -19.52
N GLU A 222 -16.03 -16.73 -18.39
CA GLU A 222 -15.83 -15.86 -17.24
C GLU A 222 -14.61 -16.33 -16.44
N THR A 223 -13.83 -15.39 -15.93
CA THR A 223 -12.86 -15.60 -14.85
C THR A 223 -13.19 -14.63 -13.72
N LYS A 224 -13.36 -15.17 -12.52
CA LYS A 224 -13.54 -14.41 -11.28
C LYS A 224 -12.29 -14.52 -10.44
N ILE A 225 -11.89 -13.40 -9.85
CA ILE A 225 -10.69 -13.28 -9.02
C ILE A 225 -11.16 -12.73 -7.67
N ASN A 226 -10.87 -13.47 -6.60
CA ASN A 226 -11.12 -13.03 -5.24
C ASN A 226 -9.79 -12.59 -4.63
N CYS A 227 -9.80 -11.47 -3.92
CA CYS A 227 -8.64 -10.93 -3.23
C CYS A 227 -8.96 -10.65 -1.76
N GLU A 228 -7.95 -10.75 -0.91
CA GLU A 228 -8.02 -10.40 0.51
C GLU A 228 -6.70 -9.76 0.95
N PHE A 229 -6.72 -8.94 2.00
CA PHE A 229 -5.48 -8.39 2.55
C PHE A 229 -4.64 -9.49 3.22
N ASN A 230 -3.32 -9.40 3.05
CA ASN A 230 -2.34 -10.30 3.65
C ASN A 230 -2.49 -10.43 5.18
N ARG A 231 -2.83 -9.35 5.90
CA ARG A 231 -3.04 -9.34 7.35
C ARG A 231 -4.26 -10.17 7.79
N ASP A 232 -5.26 -10.29 6.92
CA ASP A 232 -6.50 -11.02 7.18
C ASP A 232 -6.34 -12.51 6.84
N LEU A 233 -5.27 -12.86 6.13
CA LEU A 233 -4.95 -14.23 5.73
C LEU A 233 -4.05 -14.89 6.78
N ALA A 234 -4.61 -15.91 7.43
CA ALA A 234 -3.91 -16.66 8.46
C ALA A 234 -2.56 -17.20 7.94
N GLY A 235 -1.49 -16.81 8.62
CA GLY A 235 -0.12 -17.25 8.31
C GLY A 235 0.62 -16.44 7.25
N ALA A 236 -0.08 -15.62 6.44
CA ALA A 236 0.54 -14.80 5.40
C ALA A 236 1.48 -13.75 6.00
N VAL A 237 1.11 -13.15 7.12
CA VAL A 237 1.96 -12.26 7.93
C VAL A 237 2.30 -12.93 9.25
N LYS A 238 3.59 -12.91 9.64
CA LYS A 238 4.08 -13.45 10.92
C LYS A 238 4.93 -12.40 11.66
N PRO A 239 4.31 -11.54 12.49
CA PRO A 239 5.00 -10.40 13.12
C PRO A 239 6.19 -10.78 13.99
N GLU A 240 6.14 -11.96 14.64
CA GLU A 240 7.16 -12.43 15.57
C GLU A 240 8.38 -13.09 14.88
N THR A 241 8.47 -13.04 13.55
CA THR A 241 9.48 -13.79 12.79
C THR A 241 10.39 -12.88 11.97
N GLY A 242 11.67 -13.19 11.89
CA GLY A 242 12.65 -12.40 11.15
C GLY A 242 13.64 -11.69 12.06
N SER A 243 14.65 -11.08 11.46
CA SER A 243 15.70 -10.33 12.14
C SER A 243 16.31 -9.37 11.13
N TYR A 244 16.63 -8.16 11.57
CA TYR A 244 17.27 -7.17 10.71
C TYR A 244 18.46 -7.80 9.96
N PRO A 245 18.54 -7.65 8.62
CA PRO A 245 17.74 -6.73 7.77
C PRO A 245 16.41 -7.27 7.22
N ASN A 246 16.06 -8.54 7.48
CA ASN A 246 14.86 -9.20 6.94
C ASN A 246 13.73 -9.23 7.99
N LEU A 247 12.73 -8.39 7.81
CA LEU A 247 11.64 -8.19 8.77
C LEU A 247 10.30 -8.72 8.21
N PRO A 248 9.31 -9.03 9.07
CA PRO A 248 7.97 -9.34 8.61
C PRO A 248 7.45 -8.24 7.69
N ASN A 249 6.80 -8.64 6.59
CA ASN A 249 6.08 -7.68 5.78
C ASN A 249 4.74 -7.35 6.45
N LEU A 250 4.62 -6.14 7.00
CA LEU A 250 3.43 -5.62 7.65
C LEU A 250 2.63 -4.68 6.73
N SER A 251 2.96 -4.64 5.44
CA SER A 251 2.21 -3.85 4.46
C SER A 251 0.78 -4.36 4.30
N GLY A 252 -0.05 -3.52 3.72
CA GLY A 252 -1.43 -3.80 3.31
C GLY A 252 -1.59 -4.54 1.99
N ASP A 253 -0.79 -5.55 1.69
CA ASP A 253 -0.83 -6.17 0.35
C ASP A 253 -2.15 -6.91 0.11
N GLN A 254 -2.81 -6.67 -1.01
CA GLN A 254 -3.94 -7.47 -1.48
C GLN A 254 -3.44 -8.70 -2.23
N LEU A 255 -3.87 -9.88 -1.78
CA LEU A 255 -3.46 -11.17 -2.31
C LEU A 255 -4.64 -11.89 -2.93
N VAL A 256 -4.43 -12.49 -4.11
CA VAL A 256 -5.42 -13.35 -4.76
C VAL A 256 -5.65 -14.58 -3.89
N THR A 257 -6.90 -14.83 -3.46
CA THR A 257 -7.26 -16.00 -2.64
C THR A 257 -7.94 -17.09 -3.46
N ALA A 258 -8.62 -16.71 -4.54
CA ALA A 258 -9.21 -17.67 -5.47
C ALA A 258 -9.29 -17.12 -6.90
N VAL A 259 -9.15 -18.02 -7.87
CA VAL A 259 -9.44 -17.76 -9.29
C VAL A 259 -10.39 -18.85 -9.77
N GLU A 260 -11.62 -18.48 -10.14
CA GLU A 260 -12.59 -19.39 -10.76
C GLU A 260 -12.72 -19.07 -12.24
N THR A 261 -12.44 -20.05 -13.11
CA THR A 261 -12.60 -19.92 -14.56
C THR A 261 -13.75 -20.79 -15.05
N ASN A 262 -14.75 -20.15 -15.63
CA ASN A 262 -15.79 -20.76 -16.42
C ASN A 262 -15.43 -20.70 -17.91
N PRO A 263 -15.06 -21.83 -18.54
CA PRO A 263 -14.71 -21.87 -19.95
C PRO A 263 -15.90 -21.70 -20.91
N GLY A 264 -17.15 -21.70 -20.42
CA GLY A 264 -18.37 -21.63 -21.23
C GLY A 264 -18.88 -23.01 -21.68
N ASP A 265 -19.92 -23.01 -22.52
CA ASP A 265 -20.45 -24.20 -23.21
C ASP A 265 -20.83 -25.41 -22.32
N GLY A 266 -21.12 -25.17 -21.03
CA GLY A 266 -21.43 -26.23 -20.07
C GLY A 266 -20.24 -27.11 -19.68
N LEU A 267 -19.01 -26.71 -20.05
CA LEU A 267 -17.79 -27.40 -19.65
C LEU A 267 -17.51 -27.21 -18.15
N PRO A 268 -16.83 -28.17 -17.50
CA PRO A 268 -16.45 -28.05 -16.09
C PRO A 268 -15.64 -26.78 -15.84
N LYS A 269 -15.93 -26.09 -14.73
CA LYS A 269 -15.15 -24.92 -14.31
C LYS A 269 -13.89 -25.37 -13.58
N THR A 270 -12.88 -24.53 -13.57
CA THR A 270 -11.69 -24.71 -12.73
C THR A 270 -11.67 -23.67 -11.63
N LYS A 271 -11.24 -24.06 -10.43
CA LYS A 271 -11.03 -23.14 -9.32
C LYS A 271 -9.65 -23.38 -8.72
N GLU A 272 -8.86 -22.33 -8.65
CA GLU A 272 -7.59 -22.33 -7.94
C GLU A 272 -7.74 -21.54 -6.65
N THR A 273 -7.33 -22.07 -5.51
CA THR A 273 -7.29 -21.35 -4.23
C THR A 273 -5.87 -21.23 -3.73
N TYR A 274 -5.57 -20.12 -3.05
CA TYR A 274 -4.22 -19.74 -2.69
C TYR A 274 -4.11 -19.49 -1.19
N GLN A 275 -3.07 -20.03 -0.57
CA GLN A 275 -2.66 -19.73 0.80
C GLN A 275 -1.22 -19.25 0.80
N TYR A 276 -0.91 -18.32 1.69
CA TYR A 276 0.37 -17.63 1.74
C TYR A 276 0.96 -17.76 3.14
N ASN A 277 2.28 -17.84 3.22
CA ASN A 277 2.95 -18.08 4.49
C ASN A 277 4.23 -17.25 4.64
N ASP A 278 4.29 -16.49 5.73
CA ASP A 278 5.47 -15.77 6.24
C ASP A 278 6.07 -14.81 5.21
N SER A 279 5.38 -13.71 4.92
CA SER A 279 5.86 -12.64 4.05
C SER A 279 6.97 -11.81 4.71
N LYS A 280 7.99 -11.42 3.93
CA LYS A 280 9.16 -10.68 4.40
C LYS A 280 9.51 -9.51 3.49
N VAL A 281 10.11 -8.49 4.09
CA VAL A 281 10.74 -7.36 3.41
C VAL A 281 12.20 -7.26 3.86
N HIS A 282 13.08 -6.90 2.94
CA HIS A 282 14.45 -6.52 3.20
C HIS A 282 14.54 -5.01 3.33
N ILE A 283 14.95 -4.52 4.50
CA ILE A 283 15.11 -3.07 4.73
C ILE A 283 16.55 -2.62 4.47
N GLY A 284 17.54 -3.44 4.83
CA GLY A 284 18.95 -3.26 4.44
C GLY A 284 19.46 -1.81 4.40
N ASN A 285 20.20 -1.48 3.34
CA ASN A 285 20.48 -0.13 2.90
C ASN A 285 19.53 0.24 1.72
N ASN A 286 19.49 1.52 1.32
CA ASN A 286 18.58 1.98 0.26
C ASN A 286 18.74 1.25 -1.08
N ASP A 287 19.91 0.70 -1.38
CA ASP A 287 20.18 -0.01 -2.65
C ASP A 287 19.72 -1.48 -2.61
N GLU A 288 19.50 -2.02 -1.41
CA GLU A 288 19.10 -3.40 -1.16
C GLU A 288 17.65 -3.50 -0.65
N MET A 289 16.95 -2.37 -0.45
CA MET A 289 15.55 -2.37 -0.03
C MET A 289 14.66 -3.09 -1.05
N GLY A 290 13.86 -4.05 -0.58
CA GLY A 290 12.95 -4.75 -1.47
C GLY A 290 12.11 -5.81 -0.80
N LEU A 291 11.04 -6.21 -1.48
CA LEU A 291 10.19 -7.31 -1.03
C LEU A 291 10.93 -8.64 -1.20
N LEU A 292 10.90 -9.50 -0.17
CA LEU A 292 11.40 -10.88 -0.24
C LEU A 292 10.27 -11.88 -0.56
N GLY A 293 9.02 -11.43 -0.46
CA GLY A 293 7.84 -12.23 -0.74
C GLY A 293 7.55 -13.23 0.37
N PHE A 294 6.80 -14.29 0.06
CA PHE A 294 6.40 -15.33 0.99
C PHE A 294 7.45 -16.42 1.10
N LYS A 295 7.61 -17.00 2.29
CA LYS A 295 8.43 -18.21 2.47
C LYS A 295 7.87 -19.39 1.69
N SER A 296 6.54 -19.50 1.66
CA SER A 296 5.86 -20.51 0.87
C SER A 296 4.45 -20.09 0.47
N THR A 297 3.96 -20.65 -0.62
CA THR A 297 2.58 -20.54 -1.09
C THR A 297 2.01 -21.92 -1.38
N THR A 298 0.73 -22.13 -1.07
CA THR A 298 -0.01 -23.33 -1.43
C THR A 298 -1.09 -22.98 -2.44
N LYS A 299 -1.11 -23.67 -3.57
CA LYS A 299 -2.17 -23.61 -4.57
C LYS A 299 -2.96 -24.91 -4.58
N GLU A 300 -4.26 -24.88 -4.33
CA GLU A 300 -5.12 -26.03 -4.59
C GLU A 300 -5.92 -25.81 -5.87
N THR A 301 -5.96 -26.83 -6.73
CA THR A 301 -6.75 -26.80 -7.97
C THR A 301 -7.91 -27.77 -7.85
N SER A 302 -9.12 -27.28 -8.09
CA SER A 302 -10.37 -28.03 -8.11
C SER A 302 -11.07 -27.91 -9.46
N VAL A 303 -11.89 -28.91 -9.78
CA VAL A 303 -12.83 -28.88 -10.90
C VAL A 303 -14.25 -28.85 -10.33
N ILE A 304 -15.08 -27.95 -10.87
CA ILE A 304 -16.48 -27.79 -10.46
C ILE A 304 -17.37 -28.33 -11.58
N THR A 305 -18.17 -29.33 -11.24
CA THR A 305 -19.18 -29.92 -12.13
C THR A 305 -20.57 -29.77 -11.48
N PRO A 306 -21.66 -30.13 -12.18
CA PRO A 306 -22.99 -30.20 -11.55
C PRO A 306 -23.07 -31.15 -10.34
N GLU A 307 -22.12 -32.08 -10.18
CA GLU A 307 -22.03 -32.99 -9.04
C GLU A 307 -21.34 -32.35 -7.81
N GLY A 308 -20.70 -31.19 -7.98
CA GLY A 308 -19.98 -30.47 -6.93
C GLY A 308 -18.53 -30.13 -7.29
N GLU A 309 -17.84 -29.51 -6.33
CA GLU A 309 -16.42 -29.19 -6.42
C GLU A 309 -15.58 -30.41 -5.98
N LYS A 310 -14.63 -30.83 -6.82
CA LYS A 310 -13.67 -31.91 -6.52
C LYS A 310 -12.25 -31.40 -6.65
N LYS A 311 -11.45 -31.55 -5.59
CA LYS A 311 -10.02 -31.26 -5.61
C LYS A 311 -9.28 -32.19 -6.57
N VAL A 312 -8.39 -31.63 -7.38
CA VAL A 312 -7.57 -32.33 -8.38
C VAL A 312 -6.11 -32.40 -7.95
N SER A 313 -5.56 -31.30 -7.43
CA SER A 313 -4.17 -31.26 -6.99
C SER A 313 -3.93 -30.20 -5.92
N THR A 314 -2.81 -30.35 -5.20
CA THR A 314 -2.25 -29.33 -4.31
C THR A 314 -0.80 -29.12 -4.73
N GLN A 315 -0.39 -27.87 -4.93
CA GLN A 315 1.00 -27.49 -5.17
C GLN A 315 1.49 -26.63 -4.01
N ILE A 316 2.66 -26.96 -3.47
CA ILE A 316 3.34 -26.15 -2.46
C ILE A 316 4.63 -25.63 -3.08
N THR A 317 4.78 -24.31 -3.10
CA THR A 317 5.99 -23.64 -3.58
C THR A 317 6.70 -23.00 -2.40
N GLU A 318 7.99 -23.29 -2.24
CA GLU A 318 8.89 -22.66 -1.27
C GLU A 318 9.78 -21.65 -2.00
N TYR A 319 10.06 -20.52 -1.36
CA TYR A 319 10.90 -19.46 -1.92
C TYR A 319 12.05 -19.13 -0.98
N ASN A 320 13.11 -18.56 -1.53
CA ASN A 320 14.20 -18.01 -0.74
C ASN A 320 13.84 -16.60 -0.28
N GLN A 321 14.13 -16.30 0.99
CA GLN A 321 13.94 -14.97 1.59
C GLN A 321 15.27 -14.38 2.05
N THR A 322 16.28 -14.51 1.19
CA THR A 322 17.67 -14.12 1.48
C THR A 322 18.06 -12.81 0.80
N ASP A 323 17.66 -12.62 -0.46
CA ASP A 323 18.04 -11.48 -1.29
C ASP A 323 16.80 -11.05 -2.12
N PRO A 324 16.43 -9.75 -2.16
CA PRO A 324 15.29 -9.27 -2.96
C PRO A 324 15.36 -9.59 -4.46
N ILE A 325 16.56 -9.82 -5.00
CA ILE A 325 16.75 -10.26 -6.39
C ILE A 325 16.16 -11.67 -6.63
N GLU A 326 15.91 -12.43 -5.56
CA GLU A 326 15.26 -13.74 -5.60
C GLU A 326 13.73 -13.67 -5.43
N LEU A 327 13.13 -12.47 -5.36
CA LEU A 327 11.68 -12.32 -5.26
C LEU A 327 10.95 -13.10 -6.35
N GLY A 328 10.01 -13.95 -5.93
CA GLY A 328 9.20 -14.78 -6.82
C GLY A 328 9.93 -15.98 -7.45
N LYS A 329 11.21 -16.20 -7.14
CA LYS A 329 11.98 -17.34 -7.65
C LYS A 329 11.81 -18.55 -6.72
N PRO A 330 11.14 -19.63 -7.17
CA PRO A 330 10.92 -20.79 -6.33
C PRO A 330 12.23 -21.52 -6.07
N SER A 331 12.47 -21.93 -4.83
CA SER A 331 13.57 -22.82 -4.45
C SER A 331 13.14 -24.29 -4.43
N LYS A 332 11.84 -24.54 -4.20
CA LYS A 332 11.25 -25.88 -4.28
C LYS A 332 9.78 -25.82 -4.67
N VAL A 333 9.33 -26.75 -5.50
CA VAL A 333 7.92 -26.94 -5.86
C VAL A 333 7.55 -28.40 -5.64
N LYS A 334 6.50 -28.66 -4.86
CA LYS A 334 5.95 -30.00 -4.65
C LYS A 334 4.53 -30.06 -5.17
N THR A 335 4.21 -31.07 -5.97
CA THR A 335 2.85 -31.29 -6.50
C THR A 335 2.30 -32.60 -5.96
N TYR A 336 1.10 -32.54 -5.41
CA TYR A 336 0.37 -33.64 -4.83
C TYR A 336 -0.92 -33.88 -5.63
N ASN A 337 -1.30 -35.13 -5.78
CA ASN A 337 -2.59 -35.49 -6.40
C ASN A 337 -3.78 -35.24 -5.46
N ALA A 338 -4.99 -35.45 -5.96
CA ALA A 338 -6.24 -35.32 -5.21
C ALA A 338 -6.28 -36.11 -3.88
N THR A 339 -5.58 -37.24 -3.80
CA THR A 339 -5.51 -38.09 -2.60
C THR A 339 -4.41 -37.68 -1.60
N GLY A 340 -3.63 -36.65 -1.92
CA GLY A 340 -2.53 -36.16 -1.07
C GLY A 340 -1.21 -36.90 -1.25
N ASN A 341 -1.09 -37.77 -2.26
CA ASN A 341 0.17 -38.43 -2.58
C ASN A 341 1.05 -37.48 -3.39
N LEU A 342 2.32 -37.34 -3.00
CA LEU A 342 3.32 -36.59 -3.74
C LEU A 342 3.52 -37.23 -5.12
N GLN A 343 3.52 -36.41 -6.18
CA GLN A 343 3.75 -36.82 -7.57
C GLN A 343 5.06 -36.26 -8.10
N ASP A 344 5.35 -34.99 -7.81
CA ASP A 344 6.52 -34.29 -8.34
C ASP A 344 7.16 -33.42 -7.26
N GLU A 345 8.47 -33.41 -7.19
CA GLU A 345 9.27 -32.45 -6.42
C GLU A 345 10.37 -31.87 -7.32
N VAL A 346 10.31 -30.56 -7.56
CA VAL A 346 11.33 -29.80 -8.27
C VAL A 346 12.10 -28.97 -7.26
N SER A 347 13.42 -29.18 -7.14
CA SER A 347 14.31 -28.35 -6.32
C SER A 347 15.23 -27.54 -7.21
N ILE A 348 15.28 -26.22 -6.99
CA ILE A 348 16.02 -25.28 -7.83
C ILE A 348 17.09 -24.60 -6.99
N GLN A 349 18.30 -24.49 -7.54
CA GLN A 349 19.40 -23.76 -6.94
C GLN A 349 19.78 -22.61 -7.86
N TYR A 350 19.96 -21.43 -7.28
CA TYR A 350 20.37 -20.24 -8.01
C TYR A 350 21.84 -19.91 -7.73
N GLU A 351 22.46 -19.21 -8.66
CA GLU A 351 23.76 -18.58 -8.46
C GLU A 351 23.66 -17.07 -8.72
N LYS A 352 24.37 -16.31 -7.89
CA LYS A 352 24.52 -14.86 -8.05
C LYS A 352 25.55 -14.57 -9.13
N VAL A 353 25.18 -13.74 -10.10
CA VAL A 353 26.06 -13.34 -11.19
C VAL A 353 25.96 -11.84 -11.44
N THR A 354 27.06 -11.24 -11.90
CA THR A 354 27.08 -9.85 -12.38
C THR A 354 27.09 -9.88 -13.90
N THR A 355 26.11 -9.24 -14.54
CA THR A 355 26.07 -9.14 -16.00
C THR A 355 27.24 -8.28 -16.51
N PRO A 356 27.59 -8.35 -17.81
CA PRO A 356 28.63 -7.48 -18.38
C PRO A 356 28.39 -5.98 -18.16
N ASN A 357 27.12 -5.57 -17.98
CA ASN A 357 26.72 -4.19 -17.72
C ASN A 357 26.77 -3.81 -16.22
N GLY A 358 27.26 -4.70 -15.35
CA GLY A 358 27.39 -4.46 -13.91
C GLY A 358 26.14 -4.75 -13.09
N THR A 359 25.05 -5.25 -13.71
CA THR A 359 23.80 -5.56 -13.00
C THR A 359 23.92 -6.89 -12.27
N LEU A 360 23.61 -6.91 -10.97
CA LEU A 360 23.51 -8.15 -10.21
C LEU A 360 22.21 -8.88 -10.55
N THR A 361 22.29 -10.18 -10.79
CA THR A 361 21.13 -11.05 -10.99
C THR A 361 21.37 -12.44 -10.41
N HIS A 362 20.30 -13.20 -10.26
CA HIS A 362 20.34 -14.63 -9.91
C HIS A 362 19.76 -15.44 -11.05
N ARG A 363 20.50 -16.45 -11.50
CA ARG A 363 20.09 -17.40 -12.55
C ARG A 363 20.15 -18.83 -12.02
N ILE A 364 19.48 -19.75 -12.69
CA ILE A 364 19.39 -21.16 -12.25
C ILE A 364 20.74 -21.83 -12.45
N LYS A 365 21.34 -22.34 -11.38
CA LYS A 365 22.58 -23.13 -11.46
C LYS A 365 22.28 -24.59 -11.77
N SER A 366 21.32 -25.15 -11.05
CA SER A 366 20.95 -26.56 -11.18
C SER A 366 19.52 -26.79 -10.72
N GLN A 367 18.91 -27.84 -11.22
CA GLN A 367 17.56 -28.27 -10.89
C GLN A 367 17.52 -29.78 -10.72
N ASN A 368 16.80 -30.25 -9.70
CA ASN A 368 16.50 -31.67 -9.51
C ASN A 368 15.00 -31.89 -9.66
N ASP A 369 14.61 -32.67 -10.66
CA ASP A 369 13.22 -33.06 -10.90
C ASP A 369 13.03 -34.49 -10.40
N THR A 370 12.22 -34.66 -9.36
CA THR A 370 11.96 -35.95 -8.73
C THR A 370 10.52 -36.35 -8.96
N ILE A 371 10.31 -37.53 -9.53
CA ILE A 371 8.98 -38.09 -9.82
C ILE A 371 8.67 -39.18 -8.80
N TYR A 372 7.41 -39.24 -8.39
CA TYR A 372 6.88 -40.18 -7.43
C TYR A 372 5.66 -40.91 -8.00
N GLU A 373 5.58 -42.22 -7.75
CA GLU A 373 4.42 -43.04 -8.07
C GLU A 373 3.71 -43.45 -6.78
N ASN A 374 2.46 -43.00 -6.61
CA ASN A 374 1.68 -43.20 -5.39
C ASN A 374 2.43 -42.79 -4.10
N GLY A 375 3.15 -41.66 -4.16
CA GLY A 375 3.94 -41.13 -3.03
C GLY A 375 5.30 -41.80 -2.81
N ASN A 376 5.64 -42.84 -3.57
CA ASN A 376 6.94 -43.49 -3.49
C ASN A 376 7.88 -42.94 -4.55
N TYR A 377 9.15 -42.75 -4.18
CA TYR A 377 10.18 -42.31 -5.11
C TYR A 377 10.23 -43.24 -6.35
N PHE A 378 10.19 -42.66 -7.54
CA PHE A 378 10.27 -43.37 -8.80
C PHE A 378 11.59 -43.06 -9.52
N SER A 379 11.84 -41.79 -9.80
CA SER A 379 13.06 -41.36 -10.49
C SER A 379 13.45 -39.93 -10.12
N GLN A 380 14.70 -39.58 -10.42
CA GLN A 380 15.19 -38.22 -10.33
C GLN A 380 16.06 -37.90 -11.54
N ASN A 381 15.88 -36.69 -12.08
CA ASN A 381 16.71 -36.12 -13.12
C ASN A 381 17.39 -34.85 -12.57
N THR A 382 18.71 -34.76 -12.72
CA THR A 382 19.48 -33.57 -12.33
C THR A 382 19.90 -32.83 -13.59
N ILE A 383 19.47 -31.58 -13.69
CA ILE A 383 19.81 -30.66 -14.78
C ILE A 383 20.82 -29.66 -14.23
N SER A 384 21.99 -29.56 -14.87
CA SER A 384 22.98 -28.51 -14.61
C SER A 384 22.98 -27.53 -15.76
N TYR A 385 22.99 -26.24 -15.46
CA TYR A 385 22.96 -25.19 -16.47
C TYR A 385 24.35 -24.60 -16.63
N GLU A 386 24.83 -24.56 -17.87
CA GLU A 386 26.02 -23.81 -18.26
C GLU A 386 25.59 -22.65 -19.15
N TYR A 387 26.24 -21.52 -18.95
CA TYR A 387 25.87 -20.24 -19.55
C TYR A 387 27.04 -19.67 -20.33
N ASP A 388 26.75 -18.99 -21.43
CA ASP A 388 27.79 -18.36 -22.23
C ASP A 388 28.20 -17.01 -21.62
N THR A 389 29.12 -16.30 -22.30
CA THR A 389 29.62 -15.01 -21.82
C THR A 389 28.56 -13.89 -21.80
N ASN A 390 27.44 -14.07 -22.50
CA ASN A 390 26.33 -13.13 -22.55
C ASN A 390 25.21 -13.47 -21.56
N GLY A 391 25.30 -14.62 -20.88
CA GLY A 391 24.26 -15.14 -19.98
C GLY A 391 23.56 -16.30 -20.63
#